data_AF-A0A3P6SGQ3-F1
#
_entry.id   AF-A0A3P6SGQ3-F1
#
_cell.length_a   1.000
_cell.length_b   1.000
_cell.length_c   1.000
_cell.angle_alpha   90.00
_cell.angle_beta   90.00
_cell.angle_gamma   90.00
#
_symmetry.space_group_name_H-M   'P 1'
#
loop_
_entity.id
_entity.type
_entity.pdbx_description
1 polymer ?
#
loop_
_entity_poly.entity_id
_entity_poly.type
_entity_poly.pdbx_seq_one_letter_code
_entity_poly.pdbx_strand_id
1 'polypeptide(L)'
;MFFHPFFLFVFLTFTQNICFQLAALELIELSLDEDTDLGECPGCNQAVEINQSNEYGCVHCKCGVVWCSECKKEPHWPMSCDTASEWAKRWLQQGFNSDALRKLVLTPMISIDLSVLEKSLADAVALLFWFD
;
A
#
# COMPACT_ATOMS: atom_id res chain seq x y z
N MET A 1 -15.38 -41.85 -55.91
CA MET A 1 -15.74 -41.15 -54.65
C MET A 1 -15.45 -39.67 -54.85
N PHE A 2 -16.45 -38.88 -55.26
CA PHE A 2 -16.29 -37.44 -55.48
C PHE A 2 -16.67 -36.72 -54.18
N PHE A 3 -15.70 -36.15 -53.47
CA PHE A 3 -15.99 -35.20 -52.40
C PHE A 3 -16.46 -33.90 -53.05
N HIS A 4 -17.73 -33.55 -52.83
CA HIS A 4 -18.37 -32.39 -53.41
C HIS A 4 -17.77 -31.10 -52.82
N PRO A 5 -17.46 -30.05 -53.61
CA PRO A 5 -16.81 -28.83 -53.12
C PRO A 5 -17.61 -28.12 -52.00
N PHE A 6 -18.92 -28.34 -51.93
CA PHE A 6 -19.78 -27.89 -50.83
C PHE A 6 -19.43 -28.52 -49.48
N PHE A 7 -19.06 -29.80 -49.45
CA PHE A 7 -18.68 -30.47 -48.21
C PHE A 7 -17.35 -29.92 -47.67
N LEU A 8 -16.39 -29.64 -48.55
CA LEU A 8 -15.12 -29.03 -48.16
C LEU A 8 -15.33 -27.63 -47.55
N PHE A 9 -16.22 -26.83 -48.14
CA PHE A 9 -16.51 -25.47 -47.68
C PHE A 9 -17.16 -25.47 -46.28
N VAL A 10 -18.17 -26.34 -46.06
CA VAL A 10 -18.81 -26.48 -44.74
C VAL A 10 -17.81 -26.96 -43.69
N PHE A 11 -16.98 -27.96 -44.01
CA PHE A 11 -15.94 -28.44 -43.09
C PHE A 11 -14.90 -27.36 -42.76
N LEU A 12 -14.46 -26.57 -43.74
CA LEU A 12 -13.51 -25.48 -43.53
C LEU A 12 -14.10 -24.38 -42.63
N THR A 13 -15.36 -23.99 -42.85
CA THR A 13 -16.00 -22.98 -41.99
C THR A 13 -16.23 -23.48 -40.57
N PHE A 14 -16.53 -24.77 -40.40
CA PHE A 14 -16.74 -25.40 -39.10
C PHE A 14 -15.43 -25.51 -38.31
N THR A 15 -14.34 -25.95 -38.95
CA THR A 15 -13.02 -25.99 -38.30
C THR A 15 -12.53 -24.60 -37.94
N GLN A 16 -12.75 -23.60 -38.80
CA GLN A 16 -12.38 -22.22 -38.54
C GLN A 16 -13.14 -21.61 -37.36
N ASN A 17 -14.43 -21.94 -37.20
CA ASN A 17 -15.23 -21.53 -36.05
C ASN A 17 -14.71 -22.14 -34.74
N ILE A 18 -14.40 -23.44 -34.75
CA ILE A 18 -13.82 -24.13 -33.57
C ILE A 18 -12.46 -23.54 -33.20
N CYS A 19 -11.58 -23.31 -34.18
CA CYS A 19 -10.28 -22.69 -33.91
C CYS A 19 -10.42 -21.29 -33.31
N PHE A 20 -11.39 -20.49 -33.79
CA PHE A 20 -11.68 -19.18 -33.23
C PHE A 20 -12.20 -19.27 -31.78
N GLN A 21 -13.10 -20.22 -31.51
CA GLN A 21 -13.62 -20.44 -30.15
C GLN A 21 -12.53 -20.87 -29.17
N LEU A 22 -11.61 -21.75 -29.59
CA LEU A 22 -10.48 -22.19 -28.76
C LEU A 22 -9.51 -21.04 -28.49
N ALA A 23 -9.16 -20.25 -29.50
CA ALA A 23 -8.30 -19.08 -29.32
C ALA A 23 -8.96 -18.01 -28.42
N ALA A 24 -10.27 -17.80 -28.54
CA ALA A 24 -11.01 -16.90 -27.67
C ALA A 24 -11.03 -17.38 -26.22
N LEU A 25 -11.18 -18.69 -26.00
CA LEU A 25 -11.18 -19.29 -24.66
C LEU A 25 -9.80 -19.19 -24.00
N GLU A 26 -8.73 -19.45 -24.75
CA GLU A 26 -7.34 -19.28 -24.28
C GLU A 26 -7.05 -17.83 -23.87
N LEU A 27 -7.52 -16.84 -24.64
CA LEU A 27 -7.39 -15.42 -24.29
C LEU A 27 -8.16 -15.03 -23.02
N ILE A 28 -9.34 -15.64 -22.80
CA ILE A 28 -10.12 -15.40 -21.58
C ILE A 28 -9.43 -16.04 -20.37
N GLU A 29 -8.93 -17.27 -20.50
CA GLU A 29 -8.22 -17.97 -19.44
C GLU A 29 -6.97 -17.19 -18.99
N LEU A 30 -6.18 -16.68 -19.94
CA LEU A 30 -5.04 -15.80 -19.67
C LEU A 30 -5.39 -14.48 -18.98
N SER A 31 -6.66 -14.05 -19.04
CA SER A 31 -7.14 -12.83 -18.37
C SER A 31 -7.75 -13.08 -16.99
N LEU A 32 -7.99 -14.34 -16.62
CA LEU A 32 -8.62 -14.72 -15.35
C LEU A 32 -7.61 -14.96 -14.21
N ASP A 33 -6.32 -15.00 -14.52
CA ASP A 33 -5.24 -15.25 -13.54
C ASP A 33 -4.78 -13.98 -12.78
N GLU A 34 -5.37 -12.81 -13.02
CA GLU A 34 -5.16 -11.66 -12.14
C GLU A 34 -6.09 -11.77 -10.92
N ASP A 35 -5.67 -12.59 -9.94
CA ASP A 35 -6.22 -12.58 -8.58
C ASP A 35 -6.00 -11.19 -7.96
N THR A 36 -6.88 -10.23 -8.23
CA THR A 36 -6.82 -8.89 -7.64
C THR A 36 -7.20 -8.97 -6.16
N ASP A 37 -6.21 -8.86 -5.27
CA ASP A 37 -6.47 -8.74 -3.84
C ASP A 37 -7.09 -7.37 -3.57
N LEU A 38 -8.37 -7.37 -3.18
CA LEU A 38 -9.09 -6.18 -2.78
C LEU A 38 -9.12 -6.09 -1.26
N GLY A 39 -8.91 -4.89 -0.73
CA GLY A 39 -9.15 -4.59 0.68
C GLY A 39 -9.80 -3.24 0.88
N GLU A 40 -10.11 -2.93 2.13
CA GLU A 40 -10.85 -1.73 2.49
C GLU A 40 -9.92 -0.65 3.02
N CYS A 41 -10.12 0.60 2.57
CA CYS A 41 -9.43 1.75 3.12
C CYS A 41 -9.93 2.06 4.54
N PRO A 42 -9.05 2.17 5.56
CA PRO A 42 -9.45 2.46 6.94
C PRO A 42 -10.03 3.87 7.15
N GLY A 43 -9.86 4.78 6.18
CA GLY A 43 -10.37 6.14 6.26
C GLY A 43 -11.74 6.34 5.60
N CYS A 44 -11.93 5.83 4.39
CA CYS A 44 -13.15 6.06 3.60
C CYS A 44 -13.99 4.80 3.34
N ASN A 45 -13.57 3.63 3.81
CA ASN A 45 -14.21 2.32 3.60
C ASN A 45 -14.46 1.95 2.14
N GLN A 46 -13.73 2.55 1.20
CA GLN A 46 -13.77 2.15 -0.21
C GLN A 46 -12.88 0.91 -0.43
N ALA A 47 -13.31 0.05 -1.35
CA ALA A 47 -12.49 -1.05 -1.84
C ALA A 47 -11.29 -0.49 -2.65
N VAL A 48 -10.10 -0.97 -2.33
CA VAL A 48 -8.83 -0.58 -2.93
C VAL A 48 -8.04 -1.85 -3.24
N GLU A 49 -7.41 -1.89 -4.40
CA GLU A 49 -6.54 -2.97 -4.83
C GLU A 49 -5.24 -2.96 -4.01
N ILE A 50 -5.00 -4.01 -3.24
CA ILE A 50 -3.84 -4.17 -2.35
C ILE A 50 -2.62 -4.68 -3.13
N ASN A 51 -2.82 -5.42 -4.24
CA ASN A 51 -1.73 -5.94 -5.07
C ASN A 51 -0.79 -4.87 -5.64
N GLN A 52 -1.21 -3.61 -5.65
CA GLN A 52 -0.39 -2.47 -6.02
C GLN A 52 0.34 -1.84 -4.81
N SER A 53 0.63 -2.61 -3.76
CA SER A 53 1.47 -2.12 -2.67
C SER A 53 2.84 -1.73 -3.22
N ASN A 54 3.35 -0.56 -2.82
CA ASN A 54 4.64 -0.07 -3.29
C ASN A 54 5.81 -0.91 -2.75
N GLU A 55 7.06 -0.59 -3.16
CA GLU A 55 8.30 -1.22 -2.66
C GLU A 55 8.45 -1.18 -1.12
N TYR A 56 7.65 -0.35 -0.45
CA TYR A 56 7.62 -0.16 0.99
C TYR A 56 6.42 -0.86 1.67
N GLY A 57 5.66 -1.69 0.95
CA GLY A 57 4.51 -2.43 1.50
C GLY A 57 3.34 -1.53 1.92
N CYS A 58 3.18 -0.38 1.27
CA CYS A 58 2.12 0.58 1.58
C CYS A 58 1.11 0.68 0.44
N VAL A 59 -0.16 0.85 0.81
CA VAL A 59 -1.30 1.05 -0.09
C VAL A 59 -1.75 2.50 0.00
N HIS A 60 -2.04 3.10 -1.15
CA HIS A 60 -2.52 4.48 -1.25
C HIS A 60 -3.98 4.50 -1.75
N CYS A 61 -4.90 5.06 -0.97
CA CYS A 61 -6.27 5.30 -1.44
C CYS A 61 -6.39 6.67 -2.12
N LYS A 62 -7.32 6.78 -3.07
CA LYS A 62 -7.70 8.05 -3.71
C LYS A 62 -8.20 9.12 -2.72
N CYS A 63 -8.60 8.74 -1.51
CA CYS A 63 -8.97 9.68 -0.46
C CYS A 63 -7.75 10.38 0.20
N GLY A 64 -6.53 9.98 -0.14
CA GLY A 64 -5.28 10.53 0.41
C GLY A 64 -4.76 9.81 1.65
N VAL A 65 -5.46 8.78 2.13
CA VAL A 65 -4.98 7.92 3.23
C VAL A 65 -4.01 6.88 2.68
N VAL A 66 -2.90 6.70 3.39
CA VAL A 66 -1.87 5.70 3.11
C VAL A 66 -1.72 4.80 4.32
N TRP A 67 -1.64 3.49 4.13
CA TRP A 67 -1.49 2.51 5.20
C TRP A 67 -0.61 1.35 4.79
N CYS A 68 -0.07 0.61 5.76
CA CYS A 68 0.65 -0.63 5.54
C CYS A 68 -0.32 -1.74 5.09
N SER A 69 -0.01 -2.45 4.01
CA SER A 69 -0.84 -3.53 3.46
C SER A 69 -1.09 -4.66 4.46
N GLU A 70 -0.11 -4.96 5.32
CA GLU A 70 -0.17 -6.05 6.29
C GLU A 70 -0.95 -5.66 7.56
N CYS A 71 -0.50 -4.64 8.27
CA CYS A 71 -1.05 -4.31 9.59
C CYS A 71 -2.22 -3.31 9.55
N LYS A 72 -2.51 -2.72 8.38
CA LYS A 72 -3.56 -1.71 8.16
C LYS A 72 -3.43 -0.44 9.02
N LYS A 73 -2.22 -0.18 9.52
CA LYS A 73 -1.87 1.03 10.30
C LYS A 73 -1.02 1.99 9.47
N GLU A 74 -0.56 3.05 10.10
CA GLU A 74 0.31 4.05 9.49
C GLU A 74 1.55 3.40 8.85
N PRO A 75 2.02 3.91 7.70
CA PRO A 75 3.26 3.48 7.07
C PRO A 75 4.43 3.54 8.05
N HIS A 76 5.10 2.42 8.27
CA HIS A 76 6.16 2.31 9.28
C HIS A 76 7.50 1.84 8.70
N TRP A 77 7.72 1.98 7.39
CA TRP A 77 9.01 1.70 6.77
C TRP A 77 10.10 2.63 7.35
N PRO A 78 11.33 2.15 7.63
CA PRO A 78 11.89 0.83 7.34
C PRO A 78 11.68 -0.24 8.43
N MET A 79 10.85 0.05 9.43
CA MET A 79 10.59 -0.89 10.53
C MET A 79 9.55 -1.94 10.15
N SER A 80 9.64 -3.12 10.78
CA SER A 80 8.61 -4.15 10.69
C SER A 80 7.33 -3.76 11.44
N CYS A 81 6.20 -4.39 11.09
CA CYS A 81 4.91 -4.22 11.77
C CYS A 81 5.02 -4.40 13.29
N ASP A 82 5.78 -5.41 13.74
CA ASP A 82 5.99 -5.71 15.15
C ASP A 82 6.79 -4.61 15.86
N THR A 83 7.90 -4.19 15.24
CA THR A 83 8.75 -3.13 15.79
C THR A 83 7.94 -1.84 15.91
N ALA A 84 7.19 -1.46 14.87
CA ALA A 84 6.33 -0.29 14.88
C ALA A 84 5.26 -0.36 16.00
N SER A 85 4.65 -1.53 16.20
CA SER A 85 3.67 -1.78 17.26
C SER A 85 4.28 -1.63 18.66
N GLU A 86 5.49 -2.12 18.88
CA GLU A 86 6.21 -1.92 20.15
C GLU A 86 6.55 -0.46 20.40
N TRP A 87 7.06 0.24 19.39
CA TRP A 87 7.36 1.67 19.48
C TRP A 87 6.11 2.49 19.81
N ALA A 88 4.99 2.21 19.16
CA ALA A 88 3.72 2.87 19.47
C ALA A 88 3.28 2.64 20.93
N LYS A 89 3.45 1.43 21.47
CA LYS A 89 3.15 1.13 22.88
C LYS A 89 4.05 1.91 23.83
N ARG A 90 5.36 1.96 23.57
CA ARG A 90 6.32 2.71 24.39
C ARG A 90 5.98 4.21 24.37
N TRP A 91 5.59 4.73 23.21
CA TRP A 91 5.20 6.13 23.05
C TRP A 91 3.95 6.48 23.89
N LEU A 92 2.94 5.60 23.88
CA LEU A 92 1.73 5.76 24.71
C LEU A 92 2.03 5.67 26.22
N GLN A 93 2.93 4.76 26.61
CA GLN A 93 3.32 4.56 28.02
C GLN A 93 4.16 5.71 28.57
N GLN A 94 4.95 6.38 27.73
CA GLN A 94 5.75 7.54 28.13
C GLN A 94 4.90 8.80 28.41
N GLY A 95 3.59 8.73 28.24
CA GLY A 95 2.68 9.79 28.67
C GLY A 95 3.00 11.13 28.01
N PHE A 96 3.42 11.11 26.73
CA PHE A 96 3.52 12.33 25.95
C PHE A 96 2.17 13.03 25.99
N ASN A 97 2.09 14.08 26.80
CA ASN A 97 0.89 14.87 26.97
C ASN A 97 0.57 15.45 25.59
N SER A 98 -0.46 14.91 24.93
CA SER A 98 -0.86 15.29 23.58
C SER A 98 -1.18 16.79 23.46
N ASP A 99 -1.43 17.45 24.59
CA ASP A 99 -1.59 18.90 24.72
C ASP A 99 -0.29 19.68 24.43
N ALA A 100 0.88 19.13 24.76
CA ALA A 100 2.18 19.76 24.48
C ALA A 100 2.52 19.72 22.98
N LEU A 101 2.19 18.62 22.30
CA LEU A 101 2.40 18.48 20.85
C LEU A 101 1.36 19.26 20.03
N ARG A 102 0.10 19.34 20.49
CA ARG A 102 -0.89 20.25 19.89
C ARG A 102 -0.45 21.71 19.96
N LYS A 103 0.23 22.12 21.03
CA LYS A 103 0.83 23.47 21.13
C LYS A 103 1.95 23.70 20.12
N LEU A 104 2.75 22.69 19.80
CA LEU A 104 3.85 22.81 18.82
C LEU A 104 3.37 22.73 17.36
N VAL A 105 2.29 21.98 17.09
CA VAL A 105 1.71 21.84 15.74
C VAL A 105 0.78 23.01 15.38
N LEU A 106 0.22 23.71 16.37
CA LEU A 106 -0.66 24.86 16.16
C LEU A 106 0.03 26.23 16.26
N THR A 107 1.32 26.29 16.62
CA THR A 107 2.08 27.54 16.45
C THR A 107 2.26 27.79 14.95
N PRO A 108 1.76 28.91 14.39
CA PRO A 108 2.08 29.28 13.03
C PRO A 108 3.61 29.38 12.91
N MET A 109 4.11 28.97 11.76
CA MET A 109 5.51 28.73 11.39
C MET A 109 6.39 30.00 11.37
N ILE A 110 6.32 30.85 12.40
CA ILE A 110 7.13 32.07 12.54
C ILE A 110 7.64 32.16 13.98
N SER A 111 8.95 32.27 14.10
CA SER A 111 9.80 32.37 15.30
C SER A 111 9.86 31.13 16.21
N ILE A 112 10.66 30.14 15.79
CA ILE A 112 11.37 29.30 16.76
C ILE A 112 12.40 30.21 17.44
N ASP A 113 12.22 30.45 18.73
CA ASP A 113 13.20 31.14 19.57
C ASP A 113 14.47 30.27 19.63
N LEU A 114 15.60 30.80 19.15
CA LEU A 114 16.89 30.08 19.07
C LEU A 114 17.29 29.47 20.42
N SER A 115 16.83 30.04 21.54
CA SER A 115 17.09 29.54 22.89
C SER A 115 16.47 28.16 23.18
N VAL A 116 15.40 27.77 22.47
CA VAL A 116 14.77 26.45 22.61
C VAL A 116 15.56 25.39 21.83
N LEU A 117 16.13 25.77 20.68
CA LEU A 117 16.94 24.86 19.86
C LEU A 117 18.27 24.55 20.56
N GLU A 118 18.90 25.53 21.21
CA GLU A 118 20.14 25.32 21.98
C GLU A 118 19.94 24.37 23.17
N LYS A 119 18.79 24.45 23.85
CA LYS A 119 18.47 23.55 24.95
C LYS A 119 18.21 22.13 24.47
N SER A 120 17.49 21.97 23.37
CA SER A 120 17.26 20.65 22.76
C SER A 120 18.55 20.01 22.24
N LEU A 121 19.50 20.81 21.74
CA LEU A 121 20.82 20.32 21.34
C LEU A 121 21.67 19.91 22.55
N ALA A 122 21.63 20.67 23.64
CA ALA A 122 22.35 20.32 24.87
C ALA A 122 21.84 19.01 25.49
N ASP A 123 20.53 18.78 25.49
CA ASP A 123 19.92 17.53 25.98
C ASP A 123 20.23 16.34 25.06
N ALA A 124 20.28 16.54 23.74
CA ALA A 124 20.69 15.50 22.78
C ALA A 124 22.19 15.17 22.87
N VAL A 125 23.05 16.17 23.10
CA VAL A 125 24.48 15.99 23.32
C VAL A 125 24.73 15.27 24.65
N ALA A 126 23.96 15.56 25.71
CA ALA A 126 24.06 14.85 26.99
C ALA A 126 23.74 13.35 26.87
N LEU A 127 22.80 12.98 25.98
CA LEU A 127 22.46 11.57 25.70
C LEU A 127 23.53 10.83 24.88
N LEU A 128 24.36 11.56 24.10
CA LEU A 128 25.49 10.98 23.36
C LEU A 128 26.71 10.68 24.25
N PHE A 129 26.81 11.30 25.43
CA PHE A 129 27.89 11.06 26.41
C PHE A 129 27.54 10.03 27.50
N TRP A 130 26.38 9.37 27.43
CA TRP A 130 25.96 8.31 28.36
C TRP A 130 26.09 6.88 27.79
N PHE A 131 26.81 6.72 26.68
CA PHE A 131 27.12 5.44 26.03
C PHE A 131 28.62 5.11 25.97
N ASP A 132 29.39 5.59 26.95
CA ASP A 132 30.70 5.01 27.32
C ASP A 132 30.61 4.28 28.67
#